data_AF-A0A348ZVB6-F1
#
_entry.id   AF-A0A348ZVB6-F1
#
_cell.length_a   1.000
_cell.length_b   1.000
_cell.length_c   1.000
_cell.angle_alpha   90.00
_cell.angle_beta   90.00
_cell.angle_gamma   90.00
#
_symmetry.space_group_name_H-M   'P 1'
#
loop_
_entity.id
_entity.type
_entity.pdbx_description
1 polymer ?
#
loop_
_entity_poly.entity_id
_entity_poly.type
_entity_poly.pdbx_seq_one_letter_code
_entity_poly.pdbx_strand_id
1 'polypeptide(L)' 'MATEYKVSEMAAKIAEIRKLADELDSMCGGIQAVKKNIVRLLSSTKMLELNVSDIKDFV' A
#
# COMPACT_ATOMS: atom_id res chain seq x y z
N MET A 1 -14.20 -8.90 23.26
CA MET A 1 -14.21 -7.46 22.94
C MET A 1 -13.80 -7.33 21.49
N ALA A 2 -14.71 -6.91 20.60
CA ALA A 2 -14.35 -6.67 19.22
C ALA A 2 -13.45 -5.43 19.19
N THR A 3 -12.17 -5.62 18.89
CA THR A 3 -11.28 -4.51 18.59
C THR A 3 -11.89 -3.80 17.39
N GLU A 4 -12.35 -2.56 17.56
CA GLU A 4 -12.90 -1.78 16.46
C GLU A 4 -11.78 -1.59 15.42
N TYR A 5 -11.92 -2.28 14.29
CA TYR A 5 -10.91 -2.23 13.25
C TYR A 5 -10.90 -0.82 12.66
N LYS A 6 -9.74 -0.16 12.71
CA LYS A 6 -9.53 1.19 12.13
C LYS A 6 -9.39 1.12 10.60
N VAL A 7 -10.37 0.51 9.91
CA VAL A 7 -10.35 0.22 8.47
C VAL A 7 -10.11 1.47 7.64
N SER A 8 -10.77 2.59 7.98
CA SER A 8 -10.56 3.87 7.31
C SER A 8 -9.14 4.42 7.49
N GLU A 9 -8.55 4.29 8.68
CA GLU A 9 -7.16 4.74 8.92
C GLU A 9 -6.16 3.87 8.16
N MET A 10 -6.39 2.54 8.12
CA MET A 10 -5.57 1.61 7.35
C MET A 10 -5.65 1.92 5.85
N ALA A 11 -6.85 2.14 5.31
CA ALA A 11 -7.04 2.50 3.90
C ALA A 11 -6.30 3.78 3.53
N ALA A 12 -6.38 4.81 4.38
CA ALA A 12 -5.64 6.06 4.18
C ALA A 12 -4.12 5.84 4.17
N LYS A 13 -3.60 5.04 5.10
CA LYS A 13 -2.16 4.73 5.18
C LYS A 13 -1.66 3.89 4.02
N ILE A 14 -2.45 2.92 3.55
CA ILE A 14 -2.12 2.11 2.37
C ILE A 14 -2.04 3.01 1.11
N ALA A 15 -2.99 3.93 0.95
CA ALA A 15 -2.96 4.91 -0.14
C ALA A 15 -1.72 5.83 -0.08
N GLU A 16 -1.32 6.25 1.12
CA GLU A 16 -0.10 7.04 1.34
C GLU A 16 1.16 6.26 0.95
N ILE A 17 1.26 4.97 1.34
CA ILE A 17 2.39 4.10 0.95
C ILE A 17 2.49 3.98 -0.57
N ARG A 18 1.36 3.79 -1.26
CA ARG A 18 1.35 3.70 -2.73
C ARG A 18 1.91 4.98 -3.36
N LYS A 19 1.41 6.15 -2.91
CA LYS A 19 1.89 7.45 -3.40
C LYS A 19 3.40 7.61 -3.21
N LEU A 20 3.90 7.29 -2.00
CA LEU A 20 5.33 7.38 -1.69
C LEU A 20 6.17 6.40 -2.52
N ALA A 21 5.64 5.20 -2.81
CA ALA A 21 6.32 4.23 -3.67
C ALA A 21 6.40 4.71 -5.13
N ASP A 22 5.35 5.35 -5.65
CA ASP A 22 5.36 5.97 -6.98
C ASP A 22 6.35 7.15 -7.06
N GLU A 23 6.40 7.98 -6.00
CA GLU A 23 7.41 9.05 -5.87
C GLU A 23 8.84 8.48 -5.88
N LEU A 24 9.10 7.40 -5.14
CA LEU A 24 10.39 6.71 -5.16
C LEU A 24 10.76 6.15 -6.55
N ASP A 25 9.78 5.67 -7.34
CA ASP A 25 10.05 5.17 -8.70
C ASP A 25 10.54 6.30 -9.60
N SER A 26 9.91 7.48 -9.47
CA SER A 26 10.30 8.68 -10.22
C SER A 26 11.72 9.17 -9.87
N MET A 27 12.18 8.90 -8.63
CA MET A 27 13.50 9.29 -8.13
C MET A 27 14.58 8.23 -8.37
N CYS A 28 14.23 7.00 -8.76
CA CYS A 28 15.17 5.88 -8.72
C CYS A 28 16.34 5.97 -9.70
N GLY A 29 16.30 6.90 -10.68
CA GLY A 29 17.43 7.22 -11.56
C GLY A 29 17.97 6.05 -12.38
N GLY A 30 17.14 5.03 -12.62
CA GLY A 30 17.55 3.81 -13.36
C GLY A 30 18.25 2.75 -12.51
N ILE A 31 18.33 2.91 -11.18
CA ILE A 31 18.90 1.90 -10.28
C ILE A 31 17.99 0.66 -10.28
N GLN A 32 18.38 -0.37 -11.04
CA GLN A 32 17.56 -1.56 -11.28
C GLN A 32 17.15 -2.28 -9.98
N ALA A 33 18.03 -2.34 -8.98
CA ALA A 33 17.72 -2.94 -7.69
C ALA A 33 16.63 -2.18 -6.93
N VAL A 34 16.64 -0.84 -6.99
CA VAL A 34 15.62 0.01 -6.38
C VAL A 34 14.30 -0.19 -7.10
N LYS A 35 14.28 -0.11 -8.44
CA LYS A 35 13.07 -0.34 -9.25
C LYS A 35 12.41 -1.70 -8.96
N LYS A 36 13.20 -2.78 -8.88
CA LYS A 36 12.69 -4.12 -8.53
C LYS A 36 12.07 -4.16 -7.13
N ASN A 37 12.64 -3.44 -6.17
CA ASN A 37 12.08 -3.35 -4.82
C ASN A 37 10.78 -2.54 -4.78
N ILE A 38 10.71 -1.45 -5.55
CA ILE A 38 9.49 -0.63 -5.65
C ILE A 38 8.34 -1.43 -6.27
N VAL A 39 8.60 -2.21 -7.33
CA VAL A 39 7.59 -3.10 -7.92
C VAL A 39 7.06 -4.12 -6.90
N ARG A 40 7.95 -4.71 -6.08
CA ARG A 40 7.54 -5.62 -5.00
C ARG A 40 6.72 -4.90 -3.93
N LEU A 41 7.13 -3.70 -3.51
CA LEU A 41 6.39 -2.88 -2.56
C LEU A 41 4.98 -2.57 -3.07
N LEU A 42 4.85 -2.09 -4.30
CA LEU A 42 3.56 -1.78 -4.92
C LEU A 42 2.66 -3.02 -5.01
N SER A 43 3.23 -4.19 -5.30
CA SER A 43 2.48 -5.45 -5.35
C SER A 43 1.91 -5.83 -3.98
N SER A 44 2.73 -5.74 -2.92
CA SER A 44 2.28 -5.98 -1.55
C SER A 44 1.27 -4.94 -1.07
N THR A 45 1.48 -3.66 -1.40
CA THR A 45 0.54 -2.57 -1.11
C THR A 45 -0.80 -2.83 -1.78
N LYS A 46 -0.82 -3.32 -3.03
CA LYS A 46 -2.05 -3.66 -3.73
C LYS A 46 -2.82 -4.80 -3.04
N MET A 47 -2.12 -5.80 -2.51
CA MET A 47 -2.76 -6.85 -1.72
C MET A 47 -3.40 -6.30 -0.45
N LEU A 48 -2.73 -5.37 0.24
CA LEU A 48 -3.30 -4.70 1.41
C LEU A 48 -4.53 -3.87 1.05
N GLU A 49 -4.51 -3.15 -0.09
CA GLU A 49 -5.69 -2.41 -0.58
C GLU A 49 -6.90 -3.36 -0.74
N LEU A 50 -6.69 -4.54 -1.33
CA LEU A 50 -7.74 -5.55 -1.51
C LEU A 50 -8.22 -6.07 -0.15
N ASN A 51 -7.31 -6.49 0.73
CA ASN A 51 -7.67 -7.01 2.05
C ASN A 51 -8.49 -6.01 2.88
N VAL A 52 -8.15 -4.72 2.83
CA VAL A 52 -8.90 -3.68 3.56
C VAL A 52 -10.22 -3.34 2.87
N SER A 53 -10.26 -3.35 1.54
CA SER A 53 -11.49 -3.12 0.77
C SER A 53 -12.51 -4.22 1.01
N ASP A 54 -12.07 -5.48 1.00
CA ASP A 54 -12.92 -6.65 1.25
C ASP A 54 -13.57 -6.55 2.64
N ILE A 55 -12.83 -6.11 3.66
CA ILE A 55 -13.34 -5.98 5.03
C ILE A 55 -14.32 -4.80 5.18
N LYS A 56 -14.16 -3.73 4.41
CA LYS A 56 -15.02 -2.52 4.49
C LYS A 56 -16.50 -2.84 4.23
N ASP A 57 -16.80 -3.90 3.50
CA ASP A 57 -18.17 -4.34 3.24
C ASP A 57 -18.78 -5.15 4.40
N PHE A 58 -17.97 -5.54 5.41
CA PHE A 58 -18.38 -6.38 6.54
C PHE A 58 -18.30 -5.69 7.92
N VAL A 59 -17.78 -4.46 8.01
CA VAL A 59 -17.66 -3.69 9.26
C VAL A 59 -18.43 -2.38 9.24
#